data_AF-A0A349U1Y4-F1
#
_entry.id   AF-A0A349U1Y4-F1
#
_cell.length_a   1.000
_cell.length_b   1.000
_cell.length_c   1.000
_cell.angle_alpha   90.00
_cell.angle_beta   90.00
_cell.angle_gamma   90.00
#
_symmetry.space_group_name_H-M   'P 1'
#
loop_
_entity.id
_entity.type
_entity.pdbx_description
1 polymer ?
#
loop_
_entity_poly.entity_id
_entity_poly.type
_entity_poly.pdbx_seq_one_letter_code
_entity_poly.pdbx_strand_id
1 'polypeptide(L)'
;MIGVLFLAGTVFSPSYTWWKKSEQYQTDNSDEKNKNINNISINTTVNSTASAQIVDTVVSAVKEEVEHIKEQVSASFEMLTLIAKELIWEYKWRLGLMGSASGYGFLVFKNQQLKTYLTHPYRWHYWASMNLNPRILRLRSTNDLVWNLIREIQSRYTSAQCPDDFILPFMRFIEEIEHEINALKTYIRFGNTFEYLNISNYVFFDQNLHKQCNGWLEQAETVKAMFLHWIADYKLQQHARRLRFQLLLKGW
;
A
#
# COMPACT_ATOMS: atom_id res chain seq x y z
N MET A 1 1.98 -11.63 -34.93
CA MET A 1 2.73 -11.25 -33.71
C MET A 1 1.70 -10.86 -32.65
N ILE A 2 1.22 -11.85 -31.89
CA ILE A 2 0.11 -11.68 -30.94
C ILE A 2 0.75 -11.45 -29.56
N GLY A 3 0.59 -10.24 -29.04
CA GLY A 3 1.06 -9.86 -27.71
C GLY A 3 0.23 -10.55 -26.64
N VAL A 4 0.78 -11.60 -26.04
CA VAL A 4 0.19 -12.24 -24.85
C VAL A 4 0.51 -11.36 -23.65
N LEU A 5 -0.47 -10.55 -23.25
CA LEU A 5 -0.49 -9.84 -21.98
C LEU A 5 -0.57 -10.86 -20.84
N PHE A 6 0.59 -11.26 -20.32
CA PHE A 6 0.68 -12.00 -19.07
C PHE A 6 0.35 -11.05 -17.91
N LEU A 7 -0.89 -11.13 -17.41
CA LEU A 7 -1.25 -10.69 -16.08
C LEU A 7 -0.52 -11.56 -15.06
N ALA A 8 0.75 -11.23 -14.80
CA ALA A 8 1.46 -11.74 -13.64
C ALA A 8 0.75 -11.20 -12.39
N GLY A 9 -0.09 -12.04 -11.80
CA GLY A 9 -0.65 -11.83 -10.47
C GLY A 9 0.50 -11.67 -9.47
N THR A 10 0.84 -10.41 -9.20
CA THR A 10 1.79 -10.04 -8.17
C THR A 10 1.12 -10.30 -6.82
N VAL A 11 1.50 -11.40 -6.16
CA VAL A 11 1.12 -11.72 -4.78
C VAL A 11 1.82 -10.79 -3.76
N PHE A 12 2.53 -9.76 -4.23
CA PHE A 12 2.91 -8.62 -3.42
C PHE A 12 1.95 -7.47 -3.71
N SER A 13 0.75 -7.55 -3.14
CA SER A 13 -0.10 -6.38 -2.96
C SER A 13 0.58 -5.52 -1.89
N PRO A 14 1.17 -4.35 -2.22
CA PRO A 14 1.57 -3.45 -1.17
C PRO A 14 0.27 -2.93 -0.56
N SER A 15 0.03 -3.26 0.69
CA SER A 15 -1.12 -2.81 1.48
C SER A 15 -1.08 -1.30 1.67
N TYR A 16 -1.41 -0.56 0.61
CA TYR A 16 -1.70 0.87 0.62
C TYR A 16 -3.18 1.07 0.31
N THR A 17 -4.05 0.61 1.20
CA THR A 17 -5.49 0.95 1.19
C THR A 17 -5.97 1.56 2.51
N TRP A 18 -5.05 2.11 3.32
CA TRP A 18 -5.39 2.65 4.65
C TRP A 18 -5.76 4.14 4.68
N TRP A 19 -5.92 4.82 3.54
CA TRP A 19 -6.38 6.22 3.51
C TRP A 19 -7.40 6.47 2.41
N LYS A 20 -8.59 5.88 2.56
CA LYS A 20 -9.81 6.40 1.94
C LYS A 20 -11.03 6.11 2.83
N LYS A 21 -10.92 6.50 4.10
CA LYS A 21 -12.05 6.57 5.03
C LYS A 21 -12.14 8.00 5.58
N SER A 22 -12.59 8.90 4.73
CA SER A 22 -13.06 10.23 5.14
C SER A 22 -14.24 10.60 4.25
N GLU A 23 -15.42 10.59 4.89
CA GLU A 23 -16.55 11.46 4.59
C GLU A 23 -17.30 11.23 3.27
N GLN A 24 -18.07 10.14 3.21
CA GLN A 24 -19.42 10.24 2.63
C GLN A 24 -20.36 10.65 3.77
N TYR A 25 -20.57 11.96 3.90
CA TYR A 25 -21.79 12.47 4.50
C TYR A 25 -22.96 11.98 3.64
N GLN A 26 -23.71 11.01 4.15
CA GLN A 26 -25.08 10.79 3.69
C GLN A 26 -25.87 12.05 4.05
N THR A 27 -26.05 12.93 3.08
CA THR A 27 -27.21 13.83 3.06
C THR A 27 -28.44 12.95 2.83
N ASP A 28 -29.08 12.57 3.93
CA ASP A 28 -30.50 12.25 3.96
C ASP A 28 -31.25 13.49 3.45
N ASN A 29 -31.70 13.43 2.20
CA ASN A 29 -32.67 14.37 1.63
C ASN A 29 -33.41 13.63 0.52
N SER A 30 -34.36 12.79 0.93
CA SER A 30 -35.41 12.31 0.04
C SER A 30 -36.70 12.04 0.84
N ASP A 31 -37.11 13.03 1.61
CA ASP A 31 -38.53 13.29 1.83
C ASP A 31 -38.98 14.35 0.80
N GLU A 32 -40.19 14.19 0.29
CA GLU A 32 -40.87 15.06 -0.70
C GLU A 32 -40.48 14.94 -2.19
N LYS A 33 -40.95 13.88 -2.85
CA LYS A 33 -41.74 13.99 -4.10
C LYS A 33 -42.19 12.62 -4.61
N ASN A 34 -43.37 12.16 -4.18
CA ASN A 34 -44.38 11.65 -5.12
C ASN A 34 -45.68 11.33 -4.38
N LYS A 35 -46.46 12.38 -4.12
CA LYS A 35 -47.84 12.27 -3.65
C LYS A 35 -48.75 12.76 -4.76
N ASN A 36 -48.76 12.08 -5.92
CA ASN A 36 -49.88 12.19 -6.87
C ASN A 36 -49.83 11.20 -8.04
N ILE A 37 -49.96 9.88 -7.78
CA ILE A 37 -50.47 8.96 -8.82
C ILE A 37 -51.38 7.94 -8.12
N ASN A 38 -52.56 8.39 -7.70
CA ASN A 38 -53.73 7.53 -7.60
C ASN A 38 -54.75 8.06 -8.60
N ASN A 39 -55.42 7.13 -9.28
CA ASN A 39 -56.52 7.30 -10.24
C ASN A 39 -56.12 7.37 -11.71
N ILE A 40 -55.51 6.28 -12.20
CA ILE A 40 -55.93 5.73 -13.49
C ILE A 40 -56.39 4.28 -13.23
N SER A 41 -57.61 4.17 -12.68
CA SER A 41 -58.43 2.97 -12.78
C SER A 41 -59.01 2.94 -14.20
N ILE A 42 -58.24 2.41 -15.16
CA ILE A 42 -58.79 2.04 -16.47
C ILE A 42 -58.92 0.53 -16.49
N ASN A 43 -60.18 0.09 -16.48
CA ASN A 43 -60.65 -1.24 -16.81
C ASN A 43 -59.72 -1.98 -17.79
N THR A 44 -59.03 -3.01 -17.30
CA THR A 44 -58.44 -4.06 -18.15
C THR A 44 -58.67 -5.44 -17.51
N THR A 45 -59.88 -5.67 -17.03
CA THR A 45 -60.31 -6.97 -16.48
C THR A 45 -60.85 -7.91 -17.56
N VAL A 46 -60.31 -7.81 -18.78
CA VAL A 46 -60.52 -8.77 -19.88
C VAL A 46 -59.23 -8.87 -20.71
N ASN A 47 -58.08 -9.13 -20.08
CA ASN A 47 -56.87 -9.57 -20.81
C ASN A 47 -55.79 -10.23 -19.93
N SER A 48 -56.06 -10.55 -18.67
CA SER A 48 -55.10 -11.19 -17.75
C SER A 48 -54.67 -12.59 -18.21
N THR A 49 -55.54 -13.34 -18.89
CA THR A 49 -55.20 -14.68 -19.42
C THR A 49 -54.33 -14.60 -20.67
N ALA A 50 -54.61 -13.67 -21.59
CA ALA A 50 -53.80 -13.46 -22.79
C ALA A 50 -52.43 -12.85 -22.47
N SER A 51 -52.36 -11.91 -21.52
CA SER A 51 -51.10 -11.35 -21.05
C SER A 51 -50.26 -12.34 -20.24
N ALA A 52 -50.86 -13.20 -19.41
CA ALA A 52 -50.14 -14.30 -18.75
C ALA A 52 -49.57 -15.30 -19.76
N GLN A 53 -50.33 -15.66 -20.81
CA GLN A 53 -49.83 -16.53 -21.88
C GLN A 53 -48.69 -15.88 -22.70
N ILE A 54 -48.79 -14.58 -23.01
CA ILE A 54 -47.72 -13.85 -23.70
C ILE A 54 -46.46 -13.80 -22.82
N VAL A 55 -46.61 -13.53 -21.51
CA VAL A 55 -45.48 -13.49 -20.56
C VAL A 55 -44.83 -14.87 -20.45
N ASP A 56 -45.60 -15.94 -20.28
CA ASP A 56 -45.05 -17.30 -20.19
C ASP A 56 -44.31 -17.71 -21.48
N THR A 57 -44.86 -17.34 -22.65
CA THR A 57 -44.22 -17.63 -23.95
C THR A 57 -42.92 -16.84 -24.15
N VAL A 58 -42.88 -15.57 -23.71
CA VAL A 58 -41.65 -14.76 -23.77
C VAL A 58 -40.62 -15.26 -22.76
N VAL A 59 -41.04 -15.63 -21.55
CA VAL A 59 -40.14 -16.17 -20.51
C VAL A 59 -39.56 -17.51 -20.95
N SER A 60 -40.36 -18.39 -21.58
CA SER A 60 -39.84 -19.64 -22.12
C SER A 60 -38.85 -19.41 -23.28
N ALA A 61 -39.16 -18.50 -24.20
CA ALA A 61 -38.26 -18.16 -25.31
C ALA A 61 -36.94 -17.52 -24.81
N VAL A 62 -37.00 -16.63 -23.81
CA VAL A 62 -35.81 -16.04 -23.18
C VAL A 62 -35.01 -17.11 -22.43
N LYS A 63 -35.67 -18.05 -21.75
CA LYS A 63 -34.99 -19.14 -21.05
C LYS A 63 -34.25 -20.06 -22.02
N GLU A 64 -34.85 -20.37 -23.16
CA GLU A 64 -34.24 -21.18 -24.23
C GLU A 64 -33.02 -20.50 -24.84
N GLU A 65 -33.10 -19.19 -25.14
CA GLU A 65 -31.97 -18.39 -25.61
C GLU A 65 -30.84 -18.29 -24.57
N VAL A 66 -31.18 -18.14 -23.29
CA VAL A 66 -30.19 -18.12 -22.20
C VAL A 66 -29.50 -19.48 -22.04
N GLU A 67 -30.23 -20.59 -22.17
CA GLU A 67 -29.65 -21.94 -22.14
C GLU A 67 -28.71 -22.15 -23.33
N HIS A 68 -29.10 -21.73 -24.54
CA HIS A 68 -28.25 -21.80 -25.73
C HIS A 68 -26.98 -20.94 -25.61
N ILE A 69 -27.09 -19.70 -25.09
CA ILE A 69 -25.92 -18.84 -24.82
C ILE A 69 -24.99 -19.51 -23.79
N LYS A 70 -25.55 -20.11 -22.74
CA LYS A 70 -24.77 -20.78 -21.71
C LYS A 70 -24.00 -21.98 -22.29
N GLU A 71 -24.65 -22.79 -23.12
CA GLU A 71 -24.02 -23.91 -23.82
C GLU A 71 -22.90 -23.44 -24.75
N GLN A 72 -23.16 -22.41 -25.55
CA GLN A 72 -22.16 -21.83 -26.46
C GLN A 72 -20.96 -21.25 -25.70
N VAL A 73 -21.19 -20.59 -24.57
CA VAL A 73 -20.12 -20.07 -23.70
C VAL A 73 -19.33 -21.22 -23.08
N SER A 74 -19.98 -22.28 -22.59
CA SER A 74 -19.27 -23.44 -22.04
C SER A 74 -18.43 -24.16 -23.10
N ALA A 75 -18.96 -24.37 -24.30
CA ALA A 75 -18.23 -25.00 -25.40
C ALA A 75 -17.03 -24.15 -25.84
N SER A 76 -17.20 -22.82 -25.89
CA SER A 76 -16.11 -21.88 -26.19
C SER A 76 -15.02 -21.91 -25.12
N PHE A 77 -15.41 -22.03 -23.84
CA PHE A 77 -14.47 -22.15 -22.74
C PHE A 77 -13.69 -23.47 -22.79
N GLU A 78 -14.36 -24.60 -23.04
CA GLU A 78 -13.71 -25.90 -23.21
C GLU A 78 -12.68 -25.87 -24.35
N MET A 79 -13.05 -25.31 -25.51
CA MET A 79 -12.13 -25.15 -26.64
C MET A 79 -10.91 -24.28 -26.26
N LEU A 80 -11.12 -23.15 -25.57
CA LEU A 80 -10.02 -22.30 -25.10
C LEU A 80 -9.09 -23.03 -24.12
N THR A 81 -9.63 -23.84 -23.22
CA THR A 81 -8.81 -24.61 -22.28
C THR A 81 -7.97 -25.69 -22.97
N LEU A 82 -8.50 -26.34 -24.02
CA LEU A 82 -7.76 -27.31 -24.82
C LEU A 82 -6.62 -26.63 -25.59
N ILE A 83 -6.91 -25.52 -26.28
CA ILE A 83 -5.90 -24.73 -26.99
C ILE A 83 -4.81 -24.24 -26.03
N ALA A 84 -5.19 -23.73 -24.85
CA ALA A 84 -4.23 -23.30 -23.84
C ALA A 84 -3.36 -24.47 -23.35
N LYS A 85 -3.94 -25.65 -23.14
CA LYS A 85 -3.21 -26.84 -22.71
C LYS A 85 -2.21 -27.32 -23.76
N GLU A 86 -2.60 -27.34 -25.04
CA GLU A 86 -1.71 -27.70 -26.15
C GLU A 86 -0.56 -26.70 -26.28
N LEU A 87 -0.86 -25.39 -26.24
CA LEU A 87 0.16 -24.34 -26.26
C LEU A 87 1.11 -24.45 -25.07
N ILE A 88 0.59 -24.66 -23.85
CA ILE A 88 1.43 -24.83 -22.66
C ILE A 88 2.31 -26.07 -22.82
N TRP A 89 1.79 -27.18 -23.33
CA TRP A 89 2.56 -28.41 -23.48
C TRP A 89 3.66 -28.31 -24.53
N GLU A 90 3.36 -27.70 -25.67
CA GLU A 90 4.30 -27.47 -26.77
C GLU A 90 5.40 -26.48 -26.37
N TYR A 91 5.04 -25.39 -25.69
CA TYR A 91 5.95 -24.30 -25.35
C TYR A 91 6.44 -24.30 -23.90
N LYS A 92 6.20 -25.36 -23.11
CA LYS A 92 6.54 -25.41 -21.67
C LYS A 92 7.95 -24.96 -21.34
N TRP A 93 8.93 -25.36 -22.14
CA TRP A 93 10.34 -24.97 -21.92
C TRP A 93 10.59 -23.50 -22.26
N ARG A 94 9.98 -22.97 -23.33
CA ARG A 94 10.10 -21.54 -23.68
C ARG A 94 9.40 -20.66 -22.64
N LEU A 95 8.21 -21.06 -22.19
CA LEU A 95 7.48 -20.38 -21.12
C LEU A 95 8.27 -20.44 -19.80
N GLY A 96 8.86 -21.60 -19.48
CA GLY A 96 9.73 -21.75 -18.30
C GLY A 96 10.96 -20.85 -18.36
N LEU A 97 11.65 -20.78 -19.52
CA LEU A 97 12.80 -19.90 -19.73
C LEU A 97 12.41 -18.41 -19.68
N MET A 98 11.28 -18.04 -20.28
CA MET A 98 10.79 -16.67 -20.26
C MET A 98 10.34 -16.25 -18.84
N GLY A 99 9.67 -17.15 -18.12
CA GLY A 99 9.28 -16.97 -16.71
C GLY A 99 10.49 -16.82 -15.78
N SER A 100 11.51 -17.66 -15.96
CA SER A 100 12.74 -17.56 -15.17
C SER A 100 13.56 -16.30 -15.51
N ALA A 101 13.69 -15.95 -16.79
CA ALA A 101 14.37 -14.72 -17.21
C ALA A 101 13.66 -13.45 -16.70
N SER A 102 12.33 -13.39 -16.79
CA SER A 102 11.54 -12.28 -16.26
C SER A 102 11.59 -12.20 -14.73
N GLY A 103 11.50 -13.34 -14.04
CA GLY A 103 11.67 -13.41 -12.59
C GLY A 103 13.04 -12.93 -12.14
N TYR A 104 14.10 -13.35 -12.82
CA TYR A 104 15.46 -12.89 -12.58
C TYR A 104 15.61 -11.38 -12.84
N GLY A 105 15.12 -10.88 -13.98
CA GLY A 105 15.15 -9.46 -14.31
C GLY A 105 14.42 -8.61 -13.28
N PHE A 106 13.26 -9.06 -12.79
CA PHE A 106 12.53 -8.40 -11.71
C PHE A 106 13.32 -8.38 -10.40
N LEU A 107 13.96 -9.49 -10.02
CA LEU A 107 14.80 -9.58 -8.82
C LEU A 107 15.99 -8.62 -8.90
N VAL A 108 16.71 -8.59 -10.03
CA VAL A 108 17.84 -7.67 -10.24
C VAL A 108 17.37 -6.21 -10.19
N PHE A 109 16.26 -5.89 -10.86
CA PHE A 109 15.68 -4.55 -10.85
C PHE A 109 15.32 -4.11 -9.42
N LYS A 110 14.66 -4.98 -8.63
CA LYS A 110 14.30 -4.70 -7.25
C LYS A 110 15.50 -4.55 -6.33
N ASN A 111 16.51 -5.41 -6.50
CA ASN A 111 17.77 -5.30 -5.74
C ASN A 111 18.48 -3.97 -6.05
N GLN A 112 18.55 -3.57 -7.32
CA GLN A 112 19.15 -2.30 -7.73
C GLN A 112 18.35 -1.10 -7.24
N GLN A 113 17.02 -1.15 -7.30
CA GLN A 113 16.14 -0.11 -6.76
C GLN A 113 16.39 0.11 -5.27
N LEU A 114 16.44 -0.99 -4.48
CA LEU A 114 16.73 -0.92 -3.05
C LEU A 114 18.15 -0.40 -2.77
N LYS A 115 19.15 -0.88 -3.52
CA LYS A 115 20.54 -0.41 -3.40
C LYS A 115 20.61 1.11 -3.60
N THR A 116 20.04 1.63 -4.68
CA THR A 116 20.00 3.08 -4.96
C THR A 116 19.24 3.84 -3.90
N TYR A 117 18.12 3.29 -3.41
CA TYR A 117 17.33 3.91 -2.35
C TYR A 117 18.10 4.02 -1.02
N LEU A 118 18.80 2.95 -0.61
CA LEU A 118 19.54 2.87 0.64
C LEU A 118 20.85 3.65 0.61
N THR A 119 21.51 3.73 -0.55
CA THR A 119 22.77 4.50 -0.69
C THR A 119 22.54 6.01 -0.76
N HIS A 120 21.29 6.48 -0.73
CA HIS A 120 20.97 7.89 -0.83
C HIS A 120 21.37 8.65 0.46
N PRO A 121 22.17 9.74 0.37
CA PRO A 121 22.71 10.44 1.54
C PRO A 121 21.65 11.15 2.42
N TYR A 122 20.44 11.39 1.92
CA TYR A 122 19.37 12.05 2.68
C TYR A 122 18.59 11.09 3.59
N ARG A 123 18.97 9.82 3.67
CA ARG A 123 18.30 8.84 4.52
C ARG A 123 18.60 9.06 6.01
N TRP A 124 17.72 8.56 6.86
CA TRP A 124 17.84 8.75 8.30
C TRP A 124 18.96 7.94 8.92
N HIS A 125 19.30 6.77 8.39
CA HIS A 125 20.48 6.03 8.84
C HIS A 125 21.79 6.80 8.58
N TYR A 126 21.89 7.62 7.54
CA TYR A 126 23.06 8.51 7.35
C TYR A 126 23.12 9.58 8.43
N TRP A 127 22.01 10.27 8.69
CA TRP A 127 21.93 11.23 9.80
C TRP A 127 22.27 10.58 11.13
N ALA A 128 21.76 9.37 11.37
CA ALA A 128 22.04 8.57 12.55
C ALA A 128 23.52 8.22 12.67
N SER A 129 24.15 7.72 11.61
CA SER A 129 25.57 7.35 11.63
C SER A 129 26.49 8.50 12.03
N MET A 130 26.13 9.74 11.64
CA MET A 130 26.87 10.95 11.98
C MET A 130 26.64 11.40 13.41
N ASN A 131 25.41 11.26 13.94
CA ASN A 131 25.02 11.85 15.24
C ASN A 131 24.96 10.83 16.40
N LEU A 132 24.76 9.55 16.11
CA LEU A 132 24.58 8.45 17.07
C LEU A 132 25.84 7.58 17.23
N ASN A 133 27.00 8.06 16.80
CA ASN A 133 28.26 7.34 17.06
C ASN A 133 28.39 7.06 18.58
N PRO A 134 28.70 5.83 19.02
CA PRO A 134 28.82 5.48 20.44
C PRO A 134 29.74 6.41 21.25
N ARG A 135 30.74 7.01 20.59
CA ARG A 135 31.61 8.02 21.21
C ARG A 135 30.86 9.32 21.50
N ILE A 136 30.00 9.76 20.59
CA ILE A 136 29.19 10.99 20.71
C ILE A 136 28.08 10.79 21.73
N LEU A 137 27.47 9.60 21.78
CA LEU A 137 26.43 9.25 22.75
C LEU A 137 26.92 9.35 24.20
N ARG A 138 28.21 9.08 24.46
CA ARG A 138 28.80 9.24 25.82
C ARG A 138 29.05 10.70 26.19
N LEU A 139 29.15 11.59 25.21
CA LEU A 139 29.53 12.99 25.39
C LEU A 139 28.32 13.93 25.41
N ARG A 140 27.17 13.52 24.86
CA ARG A 140 26.02 14.39 24.62
C ARG A 140 24.81 13.96 25.47
N SER A 141 24.10 14.94 26.03
CA SER A 141 22.81 14.70 26.68
C SER A 141 21.80 14.16 25.67
N THR A 142 21.03 13.13 26.06
CA THR A 142 19.95 12.56 25.25
C THR A 142 18.97 13.63 24.77
N ASN A 143 18.71 14.65 25.60
CA ASN A 143 17.81 15.75 25.26
C ASN A 143 18.33 16.61 24.10
N ASP A 144 19.63 16.90 24.06
CA ASP A 144 20.21 17.69 22.97
C ASP A 144 20.11 16.95 21.64
N LEU A 145 20.29 15.63 21.68
CA LEU A 145 20.19 14.79 20.49
C LEU A 145 18.76 14.75 19.96
N VAL A 146 17.77 14.63 20.86
CA VAL A 146 16.35 14.72 20.50
C VAL A 146 16.03 16.09 19.88
N TRP A 147 16.46 17.20 20.47
CA TRP A 147 16.21 18.53 19.89
C TRP A 147 16.87 18.74 18.53
N ASN A 148 18.06 18.19 18.30
CA ASN A 148 18.69 18.20 16.99
C ASN A 148 17.92 17.35 15.98
N LEU A 149 17.37 16.21 16.39
CA LEU A 149 16.48 15.40 15.56
C LEU A 149 15.23 16.18 15.16
N ILE A 150 14.56 16.84 16.12
CA ILE A 150 13.37 17.66 15.86
C ILE A 150 13.68 18.78 14.86
N ARG A 151 14.80 19.49 15.07
CA ARG A 151 15.24 20.55 14.15
C ARG A 151 15.48 20.00 12.74
N GLU A 152 16.14 18.85 12.62
CA GLU A 152 16.42 18.22 11.33
C GLU A 152 15.12 17.81 10.61
N ILE A 153 14.17 17.20 11.33
CA ILE A 153 12.87 16.82 10.79
C ILE A 153 12.15 18.03 10.21
N GLN A 154 12.08 19.13 10.98
CA GLN A 154 11.49 20.38 10.52
C GLN A 154 12.24 20.92 9.31
N SER A 155 13.57 20.95 9.33
CA SER A 155 14.37 21.44 8.21
C SER A 155 14.14 20.65 6.91
N ARG A 156 13.87 19.33 6.99
CA ARG A 156 13.69 18.48 5.81
C ARG A 156 12.28 18.51 5.24
N TYR A 157 11.26 18.64 6.08
CA TYR A 157 9.87 18.44 5.66
C TYR A 157 8.97 19.68 5.75
N THR A 158 9.43 20.78 6.35
CA THR A 158 8.66 22.03 6.36
C THR A 158 8.46 22.51 4.93
N SER A 159 7.19 22.66 4.54
CA SER A 159 6.82 23.18 3.23
C SER A 159 6.97 24.69 3.19
N ALA A 160 7.58 25.22 2.13
CA ALA A 160 7.62 26.67 1.89
C ALA A 160 6.21 27.27 1.71
N GLN A 161 5.22 26.47 1.34
CA GLN A 161 3.84 26.92 1.13
C GLN A 161 3.04 27.05 2.43
N CYS A 162 3.37 26.27 3.46
CA CYS A 162 2.68 26.25 4.76
C CYS A 162 3.71 26.19 5.90
N PRO A 163 4.43 27.28 6.19
CA PRO A 163 5.47 27.30 7.21
C PRO A 163 4.91 27.14 8.64
N ASP A 164 3.63 27.48 8.84
CA ASP A 164 2.95 27.39 10.14
C ASP A 164 2.53 25.95 10.50
N ASP A 165 2.67 25.00 9.57
CA ASP A 165 2.32 23.61 9.81
C ASP A 165 3.41 22.89 10.62
N PHE A 166 3.26 22.95 11.94
CA PHE A 166 4.14 22.28 12.88
C PHE A 166 4.02 20.74 12.84
N ILE A 167 2.88 20.17 12.44
CA ILE A 167 2.58 18.75 12.62
C ILE A 167 2.96 17.91 11.39
N LEU A 168 2.75 18.44 10.19
CA LEU A 168 3.03 17.70 8.95
C LEU A 168 4.48 17.19 8.82
N PRO A 169 5.52 17.94 9.20
CA PRO A 169 6.90 17.44 9.18
C PRO A 169 7.09 16.15 9.98
N PHE A 170 6.42 16.04 11.13
CA PHE A 170 6.48 14.88 12.01
C PHE A 170 5.77 13.66 11.44
N MET A 171 4.62 13.87 10.80
CA MET A 171 3.88 12.79 10.13
C MET A 171 4.70 12.21 8.96
N ARG A 172 5.26 13.09 8.11
CA ARG A 172 6.12 12.68 7.00
C ARG A 172 7.38 11.94 7.47
N PHE A 173 7.98 12.40 8.57
CA PHE A 173 9.10 11.70 9.18
C PHE A 173 8.75 10.27 9.58
N ILE A 174 7.61 10.05 10.25
CA ILE A 174 7.17 8.70 10.65
C ILE A 174 7.00 7.80 9.42
N GLU A 175 6.33 8.28 8.38
CA GLU A 175 6.12 7.51 7.15
C GLU A 175 7.46 7.15 6.49
N GLU A 176 8.39 8.12 6.39
CA GLU A 176 9.67 7.89 5.74
C GLU A 176 10.59 6.97 6.56
N ILE A 177 10.69 7.13 7.88
CA ILE A 177 11.52 6.25 8.72
C ILE A 177 10.98 4.81 8.72
N GLU A 178 9.66 4.63 8.67
CA GLU A 178 9.04 3.31 8.54
C GLU A 178 9.31 2.67 7.19
N HIS A 179 9.18 3.44 6.11
CA HIS A 179 9.54 2.98 4.78
C HIS A 179 11.02 2.59 4.70
N GLU A 180 11.91 3.37 5.29
CA GLU A 180 13.35 3.09 5.35
C GLU A 180 13.66 1.81 6.12
N ILE A 181 13.07 1.62 7.30
CA ILE A 181 13.19 0.38 8.10
C ILE A 181 12.72 -0.83 7.29
N ASN A 182 11.59 -0.71 6.59
CA ASN A 182 11.07 -1.79 5.75
C ASN A 182 11.98 -2.10 4.56
N ALA A 183 12.57 -1.08 3.94
CA ALA A 183 13.54 -1.23 2.86
C ALA A 183 14.80 -1.97 3.34
N LEU A 184 15.35 -1.59 4.51
CA LEU A 184 16.48 -2.26 5.14
C LEU A 184 16.18 -3.73 5.45
N LYS A 185 15.03 -4.02 6.09
CA LYS A 185 14.59 -5.40 6.38
C LYS A 185 14.43 -6.24 5.11
N THR A 186 13.89 -5.63 4.05
CA THR A 186 13.74 -6.29 2.75
C THR A 186 15.09 -6.61 2.13
N TYR A 187 16.02 -5.65 2.15
CA TYR A 187 17.37 -5.85 1.60
C TYR A 187 18.15 -6.94 2.34
N ILE A 188 18.08 -6.95 3.68
CA ILE A 188 18.68 -8.01 4.52
C ILE A 188 18.06 -9.38 4.17
N ARG A 189 16.73 -9.46 4.03
CA ARG A 189 16.05 -10.71 3.65
C ARG A 189 16.49 -11.20 2.28
N PHE A 190 16.64 -10.31 1.31
CA PHE A 190 17.18 -10.65 -0.01
C PHE A 190 18.61 -11.14 0.09
N GLY A 191 19.46 -10.46 0.86
CA GLY A 191 20.83 -10.89 1.10
C GLY A 191 20.93 -12.29 1.67
N ASN A 192 20.21 -12.55 2.77
CA ASN A 192 20.16 -13.88 3.39
C ASN A 192 19.64 -14.95 2.43
N THR A 193 18.63 -14.62 1.61
CA THR A 193 18.11 -15.54 0.59
C THR A 193 19.15 -15.82 -0.49
N PHE A 194 19.86 -14.81 -0.98
CA PHE A 194 20.89 -14.97 -2.01
C PHE A 194 22.11 -15.72 -1.51
N GLU A 195 22.50 -15.51 -0.26
CA GLU A 195 23.55 -16.27 0.43
C GLU A 195 23.13 -17.72 0.63
N TYR A 196 21.91 -17.98 1.11
CA TYR A 196 21.36 -19.34 1.27
C TYR A 196 21.32 -20.11 -0.06
N LEU A 197 20.95 -19.44 -1.15
CA LEU A 197 20.91 -20.02 -2.50
C LEU A 197 22.29 -20.09 -3.19
N ASN A 198 23.35 -19.56 -2.57
CA ASN A 198 24.69 -19.41 -3.19
C ASN A 198 24.69 -18.66 -4.53
N ILE A 199 23.75 -17.73 -4.72
CA ILE A 199 23.64 -16.90 -5.95
C ILE A 199 24.11 -15.46 -5.75
N SER A 200 24.70 -15.14 -4.60
CA SER A 200 25.16 -13.78 -4.24
C SER A 200 26.10 -13.18 -5.29
N ASN A 201 26.95 -13.98 -5.94
CA ASN A 201 27.87 -13.52 -6.98
C ASN A 201 27.18 -13.16 -8.31
N TYR A 202 25.95 -13.64 -8.53
CA TYR A 202 25.26 -13.47 -9.82
C TYR A 202 24.25 -12.30 -9.82
N VAL A 203 23.73 -11.89 -8.67
CA VAL A 203 22.58 -10.95 -8.59
C VAL A 203 22.99 -9.46 -8.43
N PHE A 204 24.21 -9.08 -8.80
CA PHE A 204 24.76 -7.73 -8.51
C PHE A 204 24.57 -7.33 -7.03
N PHE A 205 24.70 -8.32 -6.14
CA PHE A 205 24.48 -8.13 -4.72
C PHE A 205 25.72 -7.56 -4.03
N ASP A 206 25.53 -6.47 -3.29
CA ASP A 206 26.63 -5.77 -2.62
C ASP A 206 26.78 -6.30 -1.19
N GLN A 207 27.72 -7.24 -1.01
CA GLN A 207 27.96 -7.86 0.29
C GLN A 207 28.40 -6.85 1.36
N ASN A 208 29.09 -5.78 0.97
CA ASN A 208 29.54 -4.75 1.91
C ASN A 208 28.34 -3.93 2.38
N LEU A 209 27.44 -3.59 1.47
CA LEU A 209 26.17 -2.94 1.81
C LEU A 209 25.34 -3.82 2.75
N HIS A 210 25.21 -5.11 2.45
CA HIS A 210 24.47 -6.07 3.28
C HIS A 210 24.97 -6.10 4.73
N LYS A 211 26.29 -6.17 4.93
CA LYS A 211 26.91 -6.14 6.26
C LYS A 211 26.60 -4.86 7.02
N GLN A 212 26.52 -3.72 6.34
CA GLN A 212 26.19 -2.42 6.95
C GLN A 212 24.71 -2.27 7.30
N CYS A 213 23.81 -2.90 6.55
CA CYS A 213 22.36 -2.74 6.72
C CYS A 213 21.85 -3.10 8.12
N ASN A 214 22.47 -4.07 8.81
CA ASN A 214 22.08 -4.39 10.19
C ASN A 214 22.35 -3.21 11.15
N GLY A 215 23.52 -2.58 11.05
CA GLY A 215 23.85 -1.40 11.85
C GLY A 215 22.96 -0.20 11.50
N TRP A 216 22.67 0.00 10.21
CA TRP A 216 21.75 1.04 9.77
C TRP A 216 20.30 0.80 10.24
N LEU A 217 19.88 -0.46 10.32
CA LEU A 217 18.56 -0.83 10.82
C LEU A 217 18.43 -0.49 12.31
N GLU A 218 19.40 -0.90 13.13
CA GLU A 218 19.43 -0.57 14.57
C GLU A 218 19.43 0.95 14.79
N GLN A 219 20.21 1.68 13.98
CA GLN A 219 20.26 3.14 14.00
C GLN A 219 18.91 3.77 13.65
N ALA A 220 18.27 3.34 12.55
CA ALA A 220 16.96 3.86 12.15
C ALA A 220 15.88 3.58 13.20
N GLU A 221 15.86 2.37 13.78
CA GLU A 221 14.95 2.01 14.87
C GLU A 221 15.19 2.85 16.13
N THR A 222 16.46 3.15 16.44
CA THR A 222 16.83 4.06 17.55
C THR A 222 16.31 5.47 17.32
N VAL A 223 16.51 6.05 16.12
CA VAL A 223 15.99 7.38 15.77
C VAL A 223 14.47 7.42 15.90
N LYS A 224 13.78 6.38 15.39
CA LYS A 224 12.32 6.24 15.55
C LYS A 224 11.92 6.22 17.02
N ALA A 225 12.58 5.42 17.85
CA ALA A 225 12.27 5.30 19.27
C ALA A 225 12.47 6.63 20.03
N MET A 226 13.57 7.34 19.77
CA MET A 226 13.84 8.66 20.35
C MET A 226 12.74 9.66 20.01
N PHE A 227 12.31 9.67 18.75
CA PHE A 227 11.24 10.55 18.31
C PHE A 227 9.88 10.21 18.93
N LEU A 228 9.53 8.92 19.00
CA LEU A 228 8.27 8.48 19.61
C LEU A 228 8.22 8.78 21.10
N HIS A 229 9.35 8.61 21.80
CA HIS A 229 9.47 9.00 23.20
C HIS A 229 9.24 10.51 23.39
N TRP A 230 9.88 11.33 22.54
CA TRP A 230 9.66 12.78 22.56
C TRP A 230 8.20 13.17 22.28
N ILE A 231 7.53 12.53 21.32
CA ILE A 231 6.09 12.76 21.05
C ILE A 231 5.26 12.47 22.30
N ALA A 232 5.55 11.36 22.99
CA ALA A 232 4.82 10.96 24.19
C ALA A 232 4.99 12.03 25.29
N ASP A 233 6.22 12.46 25.53
CA ASP A 233 6.52 13.52 26.50
C ASP A 233 5.86 14.85 26.13
N TYR A 234 5.90 15.22 24.85
CA TYR A 234 5.27 16.43 24.34
C TYR A 234 3.76 16.42 24.60
N LYS A 235 3.08 15.31 24.33
CA LYS A 235 1.64 15.14 24.61
C LYS A 235 1.35 15.27 26.11
N LEU A 236 2.13 14.61 26.97
CA LEU A 236 1.99 14.72 28.42
C LEU A 236 2.14 16.17 28.90
N GLN A 237 3.14 16.89 28.40
CA GLN A 237 3.35 18.30 28.75
C GLN A 237 2.22 19.20 28.23
N GLN A 238 1.65 18.91 27.05
CA GLN A 238 0.51 19.64 26.52
C GLN A 238 -0.74 19.45 27.39
N HIS A 239 -1.01 18.22 27.82
CA HIS A 239 -2.10 17.92 28.76
C HIS A 239 -1.90 18.63 30.11
N ALA A 240 -0.69 18.57 30.68
CA ALA A 240 -0.37 19.26 31.93
C ALA A 240 -0.56 20.78 31.83
N ARG A 241 -0.13 21.40 30.72
CA ARG A 241 -0.34 22.84 30.46
C ARG A 241 -1.82 23.20 30.36
N ARG A 242 -2.62 22.39 29.65
CA ARG A 242 -4.07 22.58 29.55
C ARG A 242 -4.76 22.49 30.92
N LEU A 243 -4.41 21.50 31.74
CA LEU A 243 -4.94 21.35 33.10
C LEU A 243 -4.57 22.55 33.97
N ARG A 244 -3.31 22.99 33.93
CA ARG A 244 -2.87 24.19 34.68
C ARG A 244 -3.66 25.44 34.26
N PHE A 245 -3.90 25.62 32.97
CA PHE A 245 -4.70 26.74 32.46
C PHE A 245 -6.16 26.66 32.92
N GLN A 246 -6.77 25.47 32.91
CA GLN A 246 -8.12 25.27 33.43
C GLN A 246 -8.24 25.53 34.93
N LEU A 247 -7.23 25.14 35.72
CA LEU A 247 -7.18 25.43 37.15
C LEU A 247 -7.07 26.92 37.43
N LEU A 248 -6.26 27.65 36.64
CA LEU A 248 -6.14 29.11 36.74
C LEU A 248 -7.46 29.82 36.41
N LEU A 249 -8.25 29.31 35.45
CA LEU A 249 -9.55 29.87 35.09
C LEU A 249 -10.66 29.60 36.12
N LYS A 250 -10.52 28.56 36.97
CA LYS A 250 -11.50 28.22 38.01
C LYS A 250 -11.19 28.85 39.38
N GLY A 251 -10.00 29.42 39.54
CA GLY A 251 -9.49 29.98 40.79
C GLY A 251 -9.72 31.49 40.97
N TRP A 252 -10.65 32.07 40.20
CA TRP A 252 -11.20 33.42 40.29
C TRP A 252 -12.73 33.32 40.21
#